data_AF-A0A5K0VJ89-F1
#
_entry.id   AF-A0A5K0VJ89-F1
#
_cell.length_a   1.000
_cell.length_b   1.000
_cell.length_c   1.000
_cell.angle_alpha   90.00
_cell.angle_beta   90.00
_cell.angle_gamma   90.00
#
_symmetry.space_group_name_H-M   'P 1'
#
loop_
_entity.id
_entity.type
_entity.pdbx_description
1 polymer ?
#
loop_
_entity_poly.entity_id
_entity_poly.type
_entity_poly.pdbx_seq_one_letter_code
_entity_poly.pdbx_strand_id
1 'polypeptide(L)'
;TQHQFNARESDWGFTSFMPLGDLYDPGKGFLVNDTCIVEAEVAVRKVVDYWTYDSKKETGYVGLKNQGATCYMNSLLQTLYHIRYFRK
;
A
#
# COMPACT_ATOMS: atom_id res chain seq x y z
N THR A 1 11.48 0.66 2.07
CA THR A 1 10.53 -0.37 2.57
C THR A 1 9.17 -0.12 1.92
N GLN A 2 8.18 -0.99 2.08
CA GLN A 2 6.79 -0.68 1.68
C GLN A 2 5.89 -0.98 2.88
N HIS A 3 4.92 -0.10 3.13
CA HIS A 3 3.98 -0.23 4.24
C HIS A 3 2.61 0.30 3.83
N GLN A 4 1.55 -0.38 4.28
CA GLN A 4 0.18 0.09 4.13
C GLN A 4 -0.26 0.77 5.41
N PHE A 5 -0.19 2.10 5.40
CA PHE A 5 -0.64 2.90 6.54
C PHE A 5 -2.15 2.77 6.76
N ASN A 6 -2.53 2.58 8.01
CA ASN A 6 -3.92 2.63 8.45
C ASN A 6 -4.00 3.17 9.89
N ALA A 7 -5.20 3.38 10.42
CA ALA A 7 -5.36 3.96 11.76
C ALA A 7 -4.76 3.10 12.90
N ARG A 8 -4.53 1.80 12.68
CA ARG A 8 -3.89 0.90 13.65
C ARG A 8 -2.38 0.75 13.42
N GLU A 9 -1.94 0.94 12.18
CA GLU A 9 -0.54 0.83 11.75
C GLU A 9 -0.11 2.16 11.12
N SER A 10 -0.09 3.20 11.93
CA SER A 10 0.12 4.59 11.52
C SER A 10 1.59 4.96 11.33
N ASP A 11 2.50 4.13 11.81
CA ASP A 11 3.95 4.31 11.73
C ASP A 11 4.62 3.10 11.08
N TRP A 12 5.83 3.35 10.57
CA TRP A 12 6.68 2.32 10.02
C TRP A 12 8.13 2.77 10.06
N GLY A 13 9.04 1.83 10.27
CA GLY A 13 10.46 2.16 10.34
C GLY A 13 11.29 0.98 10.80
N PHE A 14 12.45 1.30 11.37
CA PHE A 14 13.38 0.32 11.90
C PHE A 14 13.51 0.54 13.40
N THR A 15 13.26 -0.51 14.19
CA THR A 15 13.46 -0.47 15.65
C THR A 15 14.92 -0.31 16.05
N SER A 16 15.83 -0.71 15.16
CA SER A 16 17.27 -0.45 15.24
C SER A 16 17.75 0.08 13.89
N PHE A 17 17.88 1.40 13.79
CA PHE A 17 18.29 2.08 12.55
C PHE A 17 19.81 2.22 12.43
N MET A 18 20.47 2.62 13.53
CA MET A 18 21.90 2.83 13.62
C MET A 18 22.36 2.61 15.08
N PRO A 19 23.52 1.97 15.32
CA PRO A 19 24.10 1.91 16.66
C PRO A 19 24.37 3.31 17.21
N LEU A 20 24.03 3.54 18.48
CA LEU A 20 24.22 4.86 19.09
C LEU A 20 25.70 5.27 19.14
N GLY A 21 26.61 4.31 19.32
CA GLY A 21 28.05 4.55 19.28
C GLY A 21 28.53 5.06 17.92
N ASP A 22 27.88 4.65 16.83
CA ASP A 22 28.22 5.10 15.48
C ASP A 22 27.73 6.54 15.23
N LEU A 23 26.56 6.90 15.75
CA LEU A 23 26.02 8.26 15.64
C LEU A 23 26.93 9.28 16.34
N TYR A 24 27.49 8.91 17.50
CA TYR A 24 28.33 9.79 18.31
C TYR A 24 29.81 9.78 17.93
N ASP A 25 30.25 8.91 17.03
CA ASP A 25 31.64 8.87 16.58
C ASP A 25 31.97 10.12 15.73
N PRO A 26 32.81 11.05 16.23
CA PRO A 26 33.17 12.25 15.47
C PRO A 26 33.87 11.95 14.15
N GLY A 27 34.51 10.77 14.03
CA GLY A 27 35.16 10.33 12.79
C GLY A 27 34.19 9.94 11.68
N LYS A 28 32.91 9.65 12.01
CA LYS A 28 31.88 9.29 11.02
C LYS A 28 31.11 10.50 10.50
N GLY A 29 31.11 11.61 11.24
CA GLY A 29 30.50 12.87 10.80
C GLY A 29 28.97 12.89 10.77
N PHE A 30 28.29 11.92 11.39
CA PHE A 30 26.82 11.90 11.45
C PHE A 30 26.23 12.94 12.41
N LEU A 31 26.98 13.33 13.44
CA LEU A 31 26.59 14.34 14.42
C LEU A 31 27.61 15.48 14.41
N VAL A 32 27.15 16.69 14.11
CA VAL A 32 27.98 17.90 14.11
C VAL A 32 27.24 18.99 14.88
N ASN A 33 27.89 19.59 15.88
CA ASN A 33 27.26 20.59 16.77
C ASN A 33 25.92 20.10 17.36
N ASP A 34 25.92 18.87 17.88
CA ASP A 34 24.72 18.21 18.44
C ASP A 34 23.53 18.14 17.46
N THR A 35 23.81 18.19 16.17
CA THR A 35 22.81 18.19 15.10
C THR A 35 23.09 17.05 14.12
N CYS A 36 22.05 16.27 13.82
CA CYS A 36 22.03 15.21 12.83
C CYS A 36 20.90 15.48 11.84
N ILE A 37 21.13 15.18 10.56
CA ILE A 37 20.12 15.33 9.50
C ILE A 37 19.62 13.93 9.13
N VAL A 38 18.31 13.74 9.23
CA VAL A 38 17.64 12.51 8.80
C VAL A 38 16.78 12.85 7.59
N GLU A 39 17.00 12.13 6.49
CA GLU A 39 16.28 12.31 5.23
C GLU A 39 15.44 11.06 4.91
N ALA A 40 14.24 11.26 4.36
CA ALA A 40 13.38 10.19 3.91
C ALA A 40 12.71 10.57 2.58
N GLU A 41 12.90 9.73 1.57
CA GLU A 41 12.17 9.82 0.30
C GLU A 41 10.93 8.93 0.36
N VAL A 42 9.75 9.52 0.13
CA VAL A 42 8.46 8.82 0.24
C VAL A 42 7.69 8.91 -1.07
N ALA A 43 7.48 7.75 -1.70
CA ALA A 43 6.60 7.62 -2.86
C ALA A 43 5.23 7.06 -2.44
N VAL A 44 4.20 7.90 -2.48
CA VAL A 44 2.83 7.48 -2.18
C VAL A 44 2.17 6.91 -3.43
N ARG A 45 1.85 5.61 -3.40
CA ARG A 45 0.96 5.01 -4.40
C ARG A 45 -0.48 5.30 -3.99
N LYS A 46 -1.27 5.89 -4.89
CA LYS A 46 -2.72 5.93 -4.71
C LYS A 46 -3.24 4.50 -4.71
N VAL A 47 -3.50 3.97 -3.52
CA VAL A 47 -4.32 2.78 -3.39
C VAL A 47 -5.73 3.21 -3.73
N VAL A 48 -6.26 2.70 -4.83
CA VAL A 48 -7.66 2.89 -5.16
C VAL A 48 -8.44 2.23 -4.04
N ASP A 49 -9.18 3.04 -3.26
CA ASP A 49 -10.10 2.48 -2.29
C ASP A 49 -11.21 1.77 -3.06
N TYR A 50 -11.08 0.44 -3.18
CA TYR A 50 -12.03 -0.41 -3.90
C TYR A 50 -13.45 -0.29 -3.35
N TRP A 51 -13.65 0.20 -2.12
CA TRP A 51 -14.97 0.41 -1.54
C TRP A 51 -15.67 1.66 -2.06
N THR A 52 -14.91 2.71 -2.37
CA THR A 52 -15.43 3.98 -2.88
C THR A 52 -15.17 4.20 -4.36
N TYR A 53 -14.44 3.30 -5.01
CA TYR A 53 -14.18 3.31 -6.45
C TYR A 53 -15.43 2.98 -7.27
N ASP A 54 -15.91 3.98 -8.02
CA ASP A 54 -17.00 3.81 -8.99
C ASP A 54 -16.48 3.17 -10.29
N SER A 55 -16.33 1.84 -10.26
CA SER A 55 -15.91 1.06 -11.44
C SER A 55 -16.80 1.28 -12.67
N LYS A 56 -18.09 1.58 -12.49
CA LYS A 56 -19.01 1.80 -13.61
C LYS A 56 -18.71 3.10 -14.32
N LYS A 57 -18.43 4.17 -13.58
CA LYS A 57 -18.04 5.46 -14.17
C LYS A 57 -16.73 5.36 -14.94
N GLU A 58 -15.75 4.67 -14.39
CA GLU A 58 -14.39 4.64 -14.94
C GLU A 58 -14.20 3.62 -16.08
N THR A 59 -14.96 2.51 -16.07
CA THR A 59 -14.77 1.40 -17.03
C THR A 59 -16.02 1.06 -17.84
N GLY A 60 -17.19 1.52 -17.42
CA GLY A 60 -18.48 1.08 -17.96
C GLY A 60 -19.02 -0.23 -17.35
N TYR A 61 -18.24 -0.91 -16.51
CA TYR A 61 -18.60 -2.21 -15.90
C TYR A 61 -18.66 -2.13 -14.37
N VAL A 62 -19.49 -2.98 -13.75
CA VAL A 62 -19.61 -3.08 -12.29
C VAL A 62 -18.82 -4.30 -11.80
N GLY A 63 -17.84 -4.08 -10.93
CA GLY A 63 -17.07 -5.15 -10.28
C GLY A 63 -17.83 -5.85 -9.15
N LEU A 64 -17.40 -7.08 -8.81
CA LEU A 64 -17.92 -7.81 -7.65
C LEU A 64 -17.03 -7.60 -6.43
N LYS A 65 -17.64 -7.24 -5.31
CA LYS A 65 -16.97 -7.16 -4.01
C LYS A 65 -16.64 -8.58 -3.54
N ASN A 66 -15.40 -8.80 -3.10
CA ASN A 66 -15.01 -10.09 -2.54
C ASN A 66 -15.56 -10.22 -1.11
N GLN A 67 -16.42 -11.21 -0.88
CA GLN A 67 -17.00 -11.54 0.43
C GLN A 67 -16.26 -12.74 1.05
N GLY A 68 -14.96 -12.57 1.31
CA GLY A 68 -14.13 -13.62 1.93
C GLY A 68 -13.27 -14.38 0.92
N ALA A 69 -13.42 -15.71 0.87
CA ALA A 69 -12.58 -16.60 0.04
C ALA A 69 -13.13 -16.82 -1.39
N THR A 70 -13.99 -15.93 -1.90
CA THR A 70 -14.71 -16.12 -3.17
C THR A 70 -14.01 -15.52 -4.39
N CYS A 71 -12.74 -15.13 -4.28
CA CYS A 71 -12.00 -14.47 -5.36
C CYS A 71 -12.03 -15.25 -6.68
N TYR A 72 -11.90 -16.58 -6.62
CA TYR A 72 -11.98 -17.45 -7.80
C TYR A 72 -13.38 -17.45 -8.43
N MET A 73 -14.43 -17.49 -7.60
CA MET A 73 -15.82 -17.46 -8.07
C MET A 73 -16.16 -16.12 -8.70
N ASN A 74 -15.67 -15.01 -8.16
CA ASN A 74 -15.91 -13.68 -8.72
C ASN A 74 -15.36 -13.58 -10.15
N SER A 75 -14.15 -14.07 -10.38
CA SER A 75 -13.55 -14.12 -11.71
C SER A 75 -14.33 -15.03 -12.67
N LEU A 76 -14.78 -16.20 -12.19
CA LEU A 76 -15.58 -17.12 -12.99
C LEU A 76 -16.93 -16.50 -13.37
N LEU A 77 -17.65 -15.93 -12.40
CA LEU A 77 -18.96 -15.29 -12.62
C LEU A 77 -18.85 -14.11 -13.58
N GLN A 78 -17.84 -13.26 -13.42
CA GLN A 78 -17.58 -12.16 -14.35
C GLN A 78 -17.26 -12.67 -15.76
N THR A 79 -16.48 -13.75 -15.89
CA THR A 79 -16.18 -14.38 -17.18
C THR A 79 -17.46 -14.89 -17.85
N LEU A 80 -18.28 -15.65 -17.12
CA LEU A 80 -19.54 -16.19 -17.64
C LEU A 80 -20.53 -15.09 -18.04
N TYR A 81 -20.62 -14.00 -17.26
CA TYR A 81 -21.50 -12.87 -17.56
C TYR A 81 -21.14 -12.17 -18.87
N HIS A 82 -19.85 -12.10 -19.22
CA HIS A 82 -19.40 -11.46 -20.47
C HIS A 82 -19.61 -12.36 -21.70
N ILE A 83 -19.90 -13.64 -21.52
CA ILE A 83 -20.29 -14.55 -22.59
C ILE A 83 -21.80 -14.43 -22.80
N ARG A 84 -22.20 -13.75 -23.89
CA ARG A 84 -23.62 -13.46 -24.19
C ARG A 84 -24.53 -14.70 -24.19
N TYR A 85 -23.99 -15.88 -24.54
CA TYR A 85 -24.73 -17.14 -24.53
C TYR A 85 -25.26 -17.52 -23.15
N PHE A 86 -24.50 -17.26 -22.08
CA PHE A 86 -24.87 -17.61 -20.71
C PHE A 86 -25.67 -16.52 -19.97
N ARG A 87 -25.88 -15.36 -20.61
CA ARG A 87 -26.55 -14.20 -19.99
C ARG A 87 -28.04 -14.06 -20.38
N LYS A 88 -28.53 -14.88 -21.31
CA LYS A 88 -29.92 -14.86 -21.77
C LYS A 88 -30.73 -15.98 -21.16
#